data_AF-A0A4P6Y7B3-F1
#
_entry.id   AF-A0A4P6Y7B3-F1
#
_cell.length_a   1.000
_cell.length_b   1.000
_cell.length_c   1.000
_cell.angle_alpha   90.00
_cell.angle_beta   90.00
_cell.angle_gamma   90.00
#
_symmetry.space_group_name_H-M   'P 1'
#
loop_
_entity.id
_entity.type
_entity.pdbx_description
1 polymer ?
#
loop_
_entity_poly.entity_id
_entity_poly.type
_entity_poly.pdbx_seq_one_letter_code
_entity_poly.pdbx_strand_id
1 'polypeptide(L)'
;MIKAHSKSSIFLFLAIAFAVLSSLNTNAQSIIYDSIGKQKVALVDVRKTYERVIDKGYASIEMYEYLGNYYYHDKDYQKSKMYFDMLFKKYKLSQISQKSIEIYKTL
;
A
#
# COMPACT_ATOMS: atom_id res chain seq x y z
N MET A 1 59.59 -8.90 -19.51
CA MET A 1 59.95 -7.92 -18.45
C MET A 1 58.86 -6.87 -18.39
N ILE A 2 58.21 -6.76 -17.25
CA ILE A 2 56.95 -6.06 -17.01
C ILE A 2 57.18 -4.55 -17.12
N LYS A 3 56.45 -3.86 -18.01
CA LYS A 3 56.53 -2.41 -18.18
C LYS A 3 55.94 -1.78 -16.92
N ALA A 4 56.79 -1.20 -16.07
CA ALA A 4 56.37 -0.51 -14.86
C ALA A 4 55.36 0.59 -15.25
N HIS A 5 54.11 0.46 -14.79
CA HIS A 5 53.13 1.53 -14.89
C HIS A 5 53.69 2.74 -14.14
N SER A 6 54.09 3.78 -14.89
CA SER A 6 54.60 5.00 -14.28
C SER A 6 53.46 5.64 -13.50
N LYS A 7 53.73 6.12 -12.27
CA LYS A 7 52.73 6.77 -11.40
C LYS A 7 51.95 7.88 -12.14
N SER A 8 52.59 8.51 -13.14
CA SER A 8 52.00 9.50 -14.06
C SER A 8 50.82 8.96 -14.90
N SER A 9 50.86 7.70 -15.34
CA SER A 9 49.74 7.05 -16.05
C SER A 9 48.52 6.85 -15.15
N ILE A 10 48.74 6.57 -13.86
CA ILE A 10 47.68 6.45 -12.85
C ILE A 10 47.05 7.82 -12.57
N PHE A 11 47.85 8.87 -12.44
CA PHE A 11 47.33 10.24 -12.27
C PHE A 11 46.51 10.70 -13.48
N LEU A 12 46.93 10.34 -14.69
CA LEU A 12 46.18 10.64 -15.90
C LEU A 12 44.84 9.88 -15.94
N PHE A 13 44.85 8.60 -15.56
CA PHE A 13 43.62 7.79 -15.49
C PHE A 13 42.66 8.31 -14.42
N LEU A 14 43.16 8.71 -13.25
CA LEU A 14 42.36 9.34 -12.19
C LEU A 14 41.76 10.68 -12.63
N ALA A 15 42.52 11.51 -13.36
CA ALA A 15 42.04 12.79 -13.85
C ALA A 15 40.90 12.63 -14.87
N ILE A 16 41.01 11.64 -15.77
CA ILE A 16 39.97 11.32 -16.76
C ILE A 16 38.73 10.75 -16.06
N ALA A 17 38.90 9.83 -15.10
CA ALA A 17 37.78 9.30 -14.32
C ALA A 17 37.03 10.41 -13.58
N PHE A 18 37.74 11.35 -12.96
CA PHE A 18 37.14 12.49 -12.27
C PHE A 18 36.34 13.40 -13.22
N ALA A 19 36.87 13.68 -14.42
CA ALA A 19 36.18 14.48 -15.43
C ALA A 19 34.87 13.82 -15.92
N VAL A 20 34.83 12.49 -16.02
CA VAL A 20 33.62 11.74 -16.41
C VAL A 20 32.55 11.81 -15.32
N LEU A 21 32.92 11.72 -14.03
CA LEU A 21 31.94 11.83 -12.93
C LEU A 21 31.28 13.22 -12.85
N SER A 22 31.96 14.29 -13.24
CA SER A 22 31.39 15.65 -13.26
C SER A 22 30.31 15.86 -14.33
N SER A 23 30.19 14.96 -15.31
CA SER A 23 29.18 15.04 -16.37
C SER A 23 27.84 14.37 -16.02
N LEU A 24 27.74 13.78 -14.83
CA LEU A 24 26.50 13.18 -14.32
C LEU A 24 25.55 14.27 -13.82
N ASN A 25 24.71 14.78 -14.73
CA ASN A 25 23.60 15.64 -14.35
C ASN A 25 22.49 14.79 -13.72
N THR A 26 22.31 14.92 -12.40
CA THR A 26 21.12 14.38 -11.72
C THR A 26 19.96 15.35 -11.94
N ASN A 27 19.11 15.04 -12.92
CA ASN A 27 17.79 15.67 -12.98
C ASN A 27 16.94 15.08 -11.85
N ALA A 28 17.00 15.66 -10.66
CA ALA A 28 15.96 15.41 -9.67
C ALA A 28 14.66 15.97 -10.26
N GLN A 29 13.67 15.10 -10.45
CA GLN A 29 12.35 15.54 -10.89
C GLN A 29 11.81 16.45 -9.80
N SER A 30 11.85 17.77 -10.02
CA SER A 30 11.03 18.67 -9.23
C SER A 30 9.60 18.29 -9.57
N ILE A 31 8.91 17.68 -8.63
CA ILE A 31 7.47 17.48 -8.75
C ILE A 31 6.90 18.89 -8.74
N ILE A 32 6.60 19.40 -9.94
CA ILE A 32 5.72 20.56 -10.08
C ILE A 32 4.37 20.05 -9.57
N TYR A 33 4.03 20.39 -8.33
CA TYR A 33 2.66 20.30 -7.88
C TYR A 33 1.89 21.27 -8.73
N ASP A 34 1.28 20.76 -9.79
CA ASP A 34 0.35 21.54 -10.54
C ASP A 34 -0.78 21.91 -9.58
N SER A 35 -0.84 23.18 -9.21
CA SER A 35 -1.91 23.72 -8.39
C SER A 35 -3.20 23.89 -9.21
N ILE A 36 -3.38 23.08 -10.27
CA ILE A 36 -4.66 22.80 -10.89
C ILE A 36 -5.59 22.36 -9.75
N GLY A 37 -6.53 23.24 -9.43
CA GLY A 37 -7.21 23.29 -8.14
C GLY A 37 -7.61 21.94 -7.59
N LYS A 38 -6.94 21.52 -6.51
CA LYS A 38 -7.35 20.46 -5.56
C LYS A 38 -8.37 19.50 -6.17
N GLN A 39 -8.00 18.74 -7.20
CA GLN A 39 -8.72 17.51 -7.46
C GLN A 39 -8.53 16.71 -6.18
N LYS A 40 -9.60 16.67 -5.38
CA LYS A 40 -9.70 15.92 -4.13
C LYS A 40 -8.89 14.65 -4.36
N VAL A 41 -7.84 14.43 -3.57
CA VAL A 41 -7.33 13.08 -3.33
C VAL A 41 -8.56 12.20 -3.31
N ALA A 42 -8.74 11.36 -4.33
CA ALA A 42 -10.03 10.72 -4.55
C ALA A 42 -10.35 10.02 -3.23
N LEU A 43 -11.36 10.51 -2.51
CA LEU A 43 -11.66 10.01 -1.17
C LEU A 43 -12.01 8.55 -1.38
N VAL A 44 -11.04 7.67 -1.13
CA VAL A 44 -11.20 6.25 -1.41
C VAL A 44 -12.29 5.78 -0.47
N ASP A 45 -13.43 5.42 -1.03
CA ASP A 45 -14.50 4.78 -0.28
C ASP A 45 -13.98 3.40 0.13
N VAL A 46 -13.51 3.32 1.38
CA VAL A 46 -12.88 2.13 1.96
C VAL A 46 -13.84 0.94 1.88
N ARG A 47 -15.13 1.16 2.17
CA ARG A 47 -16.17 0.14 2.02
C ARG A 47 -16.18 -0.40 0.59
N LYS A 48 -16.39 0.46 -0.42
CA LYS A 48 -16.46 -0.01 -1.82
C LYS A 48 -15.17 -0.68 -2.29
N THR A 49 -14.04 -0.24 -1.75
CA THR A 49 -12.74 -0.85 -2.05
C THR A 49 -12.66 -2.26 -1.49
N TYR A 50 -13.05 -2.45 -0.22
CA TYR A 50 -13.05 -3.77 0.42
C TYR A 50 -14.07 -4.72 -0.21
N GLU A 51 -15.26 -4.24 -0.58
CA GLU A 51 -16.24 -5.03 -1.32
C GLU A 51 -15.63 -5.57 -2.62
N ARG A 52 -15.04 -4.69 -3.45
CA ARG A 52 -14.40 -5.09 -4.71
C ARG A 52 -13.24 -6.07 -4.52
N VAL A 53 -12.50 -5.93 -3.43
CA VAL A 53 -11.33 -6.78 -3.13
C VAL A 53 -11.79 -8.17 -2.66
N ILE A 54 -12.84 -8.23 -1.84
CA ILE A 54 -13.49 -9.49 -1.42
C ILE A 54 -14.14 -10.19 -2.62
N ASP A 55 -14.81 -9.46 -3.52
CA ASP A 55 -15.43 -10.01 -4.74
C ASP A 55 -14.39 -10.66 -5.66
N LYS A 56 -13.15 -10.15 -5.64
CA LYS A 56 -12.01 -10.74 -6.36
C LYS A 56 -11.38 -11.95 -5.64
N GLY A 57 -11.91 -12.34 -4.47
CA GLY A 57 -11.43 -13.46 -3.67
C GLY A 57 -10.28 -13.10 -2.70
N TYR A 58 -9.86 -11.84 -2.64
CA TYR A 58 -8.73 -11.39 -1.81
C TYR A 58 -9.21 -10.86 -0.46
N ALA A 59 -9.81 -11.71 0.36
CA ALA A 59 -10.36 -11.28 1.64
C ALA A 59 -9.41 -11.50 2.83
N SER A 60 -9.29 -10.49 3.69
CA SER A 60 -8.66 -10.58 5.01
C SER A 60 -9.69 -10.54 6.14
N ILE A 61 -9.26 -10.85 7.36
CA ILE A 61 -10.09 -10.78 8.58
C ILE A 61 -10.62 -9.35 8.75
N GLU A 62 -9.71 -8.37 8.65
CA GLU A 62 -9.99 -6.95 8.89
C GLU A 62 -11.00 -6.40 7.90
N MET A 63 -11.00 -6.88 6.65
CA MET A 63 -11.97 -6.45 5.64
C MET A 63 -13.38 -6.91 5.97
N TYR A 64 -13.55 -8.17 6.37
CA TYR A 64 -14.86 -8.68 6.77
C TYR A 64 -15.35 -8.03 8.07
N GLU A 65 -14.46 -7.85 9.05
CA GLU A 65 -14.80 -7.12 10.27
C GLU A 65 -15.23 -5.69 9.98
N TYR A 66 -14.46 -4.98 9.15
CA TYR A 66 -14.79 -3.60 8.77
C TYR A 66 -16.17 -3.53 8.12
N LEU A 67 -16.45 -4.36 7.11
CA LEU A 67 -17.72 -4.33 6.39
C LEU A 67 -18.90 -4.78 7.26
N GLY A 68 -18.74 -5.84 8.06
CA GLY A 68 -19.75 -6.30 9.01
C GLY A 68 -20.13 -5.20 10.00
N ASN A 69 -19.13 -4.56 10.62
CA ASN A 69 -19.35 -3.45 11.55
C ASN A 69 -19.93 -2.21 10.86
N TYR A 70 -19.41 -1.85 9.68
CA TYR A 70 -19.89 -0.69 8.91
C TYR A 70 -21.39 -0.81 8.62
N TYR A 71 -21.81 -1.94 8.04
CA TYR A 71 -23.21 -2.14 7.66
C TYR A 71 -24.13 -2.31 8.87
N TYR A 72 -23.63 -2.81 10.01
CA TYR A 72 -24.36 -2.79 11.26
C TYR A 72 -24.69 -1.36 11.69
N HIS A 73 -23.68 -0.48 11.69
CA HIS A 73 -23.85 0.93 12.04
C HIS A 73 -24.75 1.69 11.05
N ASP A 74 -24.72 1.30 9.77
CA ASP A 74 -25.58 1.83 8.70
C ASP A 74 -27.02 1.26 8.74
N LYS A 75 -27.32 0.35 9.68
CA LYS A 75 -28.60 -0.36 9.83
C LYS A 75 -28.97 -1.28 8.66
N ASP A 76 -28.01 -1.59 7.80
CA ASP A 76 -28.12 -2.66 6.80
C ASP A 76 -27.71 -3.99 7.45
N TYR A 77 -28.61 -4.51 8.29
CA TYR A 77 -28.36 -5.73 9.06
C TYR A 77 -28.19 -6.96 8.16
N GLN A 78 -28.81 -6.96 6.98
CA GLN A 78 -28.65 -8.06 6.01
C GLN A 78 -27.22 -8.13 5.48
N LYS A 79 -26.66 -7.01 5.01
CA LYS A 79 -25.25 -6.99 4.58
C LYS A 79 -24.30 -7.20 5.74
N SER A 80 -24.58 -6.63 6.90
CA SER A 80 -23.78 -6.85 8.10
C SER A 80 -23.66 -8.34 8.42
N LYS A 81 -24.80 -9.04 8.48
CA LYS A 81 -24.85 -10.48 8.73
C LYS A 81 -24.11 -11.25 7.63
N MET A 82 -24.29 -10.89 6.35
CA MET A 82 -23.58 -11.54 5.24
C MET A 82 -22.05 -11.51 5.42
N TYR A 83 -21.47 -10.35 5.75
CA TYR A 83 -20.01 -10.25 5.93
C TYR A 83 -19.53 -10.93 7.22
N PHE A 84 -20.31 -10.88 8.31
CA PHE A 84 -19.98 -11.65 9.50
C PHE A 84 -20.10 -13.17 9.26
N ASP A 85 -21.12 -13.66 8.56
CA ASP A 85 -21.24 -15.08 8.20
C ASP A 85 -19.97 -15.56 7.45
N MET A 86 -19.45 -14.74 6.52
CA MET A 86 -18.18 -15.03 5.83
C MET A 86 -16.98 -15.04 6.79
N LEU A 87 -16.91 -14.08 7.73
CA LEU A 87 -15.87 -14.00 8.75
C LEU A 87 -15.85 -15.24 9.64
N PHE A 88 -16.98 -15.58 10.26
CA PHE A 88 -17.09 -16.69 11.22
C PHE A 88 -16.99 -18.06 10.53
N LYS A 89 -17.30 -18.15 9.23
CA LYS A 89 -17.07 -19.37 8.45
C LYS A 89 -15.58 -19.62 8.17
N LYS A 90 -14.79 -18.57 7.96
CA LYS A 90 -13.40 -18.68 7.49
C LYS A 90 -12.36 -18.63 8.62
N TYR A 91 -12.68 -17.98 9.74
CA TYR A 91 -11.72 -17.70 10.80
C TYR A 91 -12.18 -18.21 12.16
N LYS A 92 -11.21 -18.51 13.03
CA LYS A 92 -11.48 -18.96 14.40
C LYS A 92 -11.85 -17.77 15.29
N LEU A 93 -12.66 -18.00 16.32
CA LEU A 93 -13.06 -16.98 17.30
C LEU A 93 -11.86 -16.23 17.92
N SER A 94 -10.74 -16.91 18.14
CA SER A 94 -9.52 -16.30 18.70
C SER A 94 -8.86 -15.26 17.79
N GLN A 95 -9.23 -15.22 16.51
CA GLN A 95 -8.70 -14.29 15.51
C GLN A 95 -9.64 -13.11 15.24
N ILE A 96 -10.87 -13.18 15.74
CA ILE A 96 -11.92 -12.18 15.51
C ILE A 96 -11.95 -11.24 16.71
N SER A 97 -12.08 -9.94 16.45
CA SER A 97 -12.24 -8.93 17.47
C SER A 97 -13.49 -9.17 18.32
N GLN A 98 -13.36 -8.92 19.62
CA GLN A 98 -14.45 -9.09 20.58
C GLN A 98 -15.69 -8.26 20.19
N LYS A 99 -15.49 -7.04 19.67
CA LYS A 99 -16.58 -6.18 19.17
C LYS A 99 -17.39 -6.88 18.07
N SER A 100 -16.73 -7.47 17.09
CA SER A 100 -17.39 -8.16 15.98
C SER A 100 -18.13 -9.41 16.45
N ILE A 101 -17.59 -10.12 17.45
CA ILE A 101 -18.25 -11.25 18.13
C ILE A 101 -19.53 -10.81 18.84
N GLU A 102 -19.49 -9.68 19.54
CA GLU A 102 -20.64 -9.17 20.28
C GLU A 102 -21.74 -8.67 19.34
N ILE A 103 -21.39 -7.93 18.29
CA ILE A 103 -22.35 -7.44 17.30
C ILE A 103 -22.98 -8.59 16.51
N TYR A 104 -22.21 -9.60 16.12
CA TYR A 104 -22.76 -10.72 15.37
C TYR A 104 -23.81 -11.52 16.16
N LYS A 105 -23.72 -11.53 17.50
CA LYS A 105 -24.74 -12.16 18.37
C LYS A 105 -26.07 -11.39 18.41
N THR A 106 -26.09 -10.14 17.97
CA THR A 106 -27.31 -9.30 17.98
C THR A 106 -28.01 -9.24 16.61
N LEU A 107 -27.46 -9.92 15.60
CA LEU A 107 -27.97 -10.01 14.23
C LEU A 107 -28.73 -11.32 13.99
#